data_AF-A0A355BLS5-F1
#
_entry.id   AF-A0A355BLS5-F1
#
_cell.length_a   1.000
_cell.length_b   1.000
_cell.length_c   1.000
_cell.angle_alpha   90.00
_cell.angle_beta   90.00
_cell.angle_gamma   90.00
#
_symmetry.space_group_name_H-M   'P 1'
#
loop_
_entity.id
_entity.type
_entity.pdbx_description
1 polymer ?
#
loop_
_entity_poly.entity_id
_entity_poly.type
_entity_poly.pdbx_seq_one_letter_code
_entity_poly.pdbx_strand_id
1 'polypeptide(L)'
;AAGYDFTEPAEVERLLADLDQHIGLEQVKVLHLNDSKLPSGSNRDRHANIGQGEIGEQGFSNLLSHPFIRQLSWHLETPVETYRDYAQEIARVKAIIGAA
;
A
#
# COMPACT_ATOMS: atom_id res chain seq x y z
N ALA A 1 0.51 9.59 -6.80
CA ALA A 1 0.83 8.17 -7.04
C ALA A 1 1.94 8.05 -8.10
N ALA A 2 2.91 7.15 -7.89
CA ALA A 2 4.17 7.07 -8.64
C ALA A 2 4.11 6.26 -9.95
N GLY A 3 2.98 5.62 -10.27
CA GLY A 3 2.81 4.91 -11.55
C GLY A 3 2.90 3.38 -11.48
N TYR A 4 2.72 2.79 -10.30
CA TYR A 4 2.49 1.34 -10.14
C TYR A 4 1.00 1.12 -9.94
N ASP A 5 0.37 0.32 -10.78
CA ASP A 5 -1.05 -0.03 -10.62
C ASP A 5 -1.19 -1.39 -9.93
N PHE A 6 -1.36 -1.37 -8.61
CA PHE A 6 -1.39 -2.61 -7.82
C PHE A 6 -2.64 -3.46 -8.05
N THR A 7 -3.63 -2.99 -8.82
CA THR A 7 -4.74 -3.87 -9.24
C THR A 7 -4.25 -5.04 -10.10
N GLU A 8 -3.10 -4.88 -10.74
CA GLU A 8 -2.38 -5.91 -11.48
C GLU A 8 -1.24 -6.51 -10.62
N PRO A 9 -1.26 -7.82 -10.29
CA PRO A 9 -0.20 -8.44 -9.48
C PRO A 9 1.22 -8.28 -10.04
N ALA A 10 1.37 -8.23 -11.37
CA ALA A 10 2.66 -8.04 -12.03
C ALA A 10 3.32 -6.69 -11.68
N GLU A 11 2.53 -5.67 -11.33
CA GLU A 11 3.05 -4.36 -10.94
C GLU A 11 3.67 -4.37 -9.54
N VAL A 12 3.27 -5.31 -8.66
CA VAL A 12 3.95 -5.55 -7.38
C VAL A 12 5.34 -6.12 -7.62
N GLU A 13 5.46 -7.11 -8.51
CA GLU A 13 6.77 -7.67 -8.89
C GLU A 13 7.67 -6.63 -9.54
N ARG A 14 7.11 -5.78 -10.41
CA ARG A 14 7.85 -4.67 -11.04
C ARG A 14 8.39 -3.70 -9.99
N LEU A 15 7.56 -3.30 -9.02
CA LEU A 15 8.00 -2.44 -7.92
C LEU A 15 9.18 -3.06 -7.16
N LEU A 16 9.10 -4.36 -6.83
CA LEU A 16 10.14 -5.04 -6.07
C LEU A 16 11.44 -5.20 -6.86
N ALA A 17 11.34 -5.52 -8.14
CA ALA A 17 12.50 -5.56 -9.04
C ALA A 17 13.17 -4.19 -9.15
N ASP A 18 12.38 -3.12 -9.30
CA ASP A 18 12.89 -1.75 -9.36
C ASP A 18 13.60 -1.37 -8.04
N LEU A 19 13.01 -1.70 -6.88
CA LEU A 19 13.61 -1.45 -5.56
C LEU A 19 14.91 -2.23 -5.37
N ASP A 20 14.94 -3.51 -5.72
CA ASP A 20 16.12 -4.36 -5.58
C ASP A 20 17.27 -3.87 -6.46
N GLN A 21 16.96 -3.53 -7.72
CA GLN A 21 17.95 -3.05 -8.68
C GLN A 21 18.62 -1.74 -8.24
N HIS A 22 17.85 -0.81 -7.66
CA HIS A 22 18.34 0.55 -7.40
C HIS A 22 18.83 0.76 -5.97
N ILE A 23 18.28 0.04 -5.00
CA ILE A 23 18.51 0.29 -3.57
C ILE A 23 18.91 -1.01 -2.84
N GLY A 24 18.41 -2.16 -3.29
CA GLY A 24 18.49 -3.44 -2.58
C GLY A 24 17.32 -3.61 -1.61
N LEU A 25 16.58 -4.72 -1.73
CA LEU A 25 15.41 -4.98 -0.88
C LEU A 25 15.75 -5.05 0.61
N GLU A 26 16.98 -5.42 0.96
CA GLU A 26 17.45 -5.44 2.33
C GLU A 26 17.48 -4.06 2.99
N GLN A 27 17.48 -2.97 2.21
CA GLN A 27 17.43 -1.60 2.75
C GLN A 27 16.01 -1.11 3.01
N VAL A 28 15.00 -1.77 2.44
CA VAL A 28 13.59 -1.39 2.62
C VAL A 28 13.07 -2.03 3.91
N LYS A 29 12.73 -1.18 4.90
CA LYS A 29 12.31 -1.64 6.25
C LYS A 29 10.86 -1.32 6.60
N VAL A 30 10.33 -0.28 5.98
CA VAL A 30 9.02 0.30 6.33
C VAL A 30 8.23 0.53 5.05
N LEU A 31 6.92 0.24 5.12
CA LEU A 31 5.94 0.61 4.13
C LEU A 31 5.01 1.66 4.74
N HIS A 32 4.96 2.85 4.15
CA HIS A 32 3.89 3.80 4.42
C HIS A 32 2.67 3.36 3.61
N LEU A 33 1.65 2.89 4.32
CA LEU A 33 0.49 2.24 3.75
C LEU A 33 -0.65 3.25 3.62
N ASN A 34 -0.78 3.82 2.43
CA ASN A 34 -1.78 4.85 2.13
C ASN A 34 -2.50 4.48 0.84
N ASP A 35 -3.81 4.68 0.80
CA ASP A 35 -4.55 4.67 -0.46
C ASP A 35 -4.36 6.02 -1.17
N SER A 36 -4.69 6.10 -2.46
CA SER A 36 -4.56 7.31 -3.27
C SER A 36 -5.93 7.84 -3.67
N LYS A 37 -6.20 9.13 -3.45
CA LYS A 37 -7.40 9.81 -3.99
C LYS A 37 -7.35 10.02 -5.50
N LEU A 38 -6.22 9.75 -6.15
CA LEU A 38 -5.95 10.10 -7.54
C LEU A 38 -5.34 8.92 -8.31
N PRO A 39 -5.59 8.81 -9.63
CA PRO A 39 -5.10 7.70 -10.42
C PRO A 39 -3.58 7.53 -10.38
N SER A 40 -3.13 6.32 -10.69
CA SER A 40 -1.71 5.99 -10.82
C SER A 40 -1.02 6.92 -11.85
N GLY A 41 0.23 7.29 -11.59
CA GLY A 41 0.99 8.21 -12.44
C GLY A 41 0.59 9.68 -12.34
N SER A 42 -0.39 10.05 -11.51
CA SER A 42 -0.82 11.44 -11.31
C SER A 42 0.27 12.36 -10.72
N ASN A 43 1.33 11.81 -10.12
CA ASN A 43 2.40 12.55 -9.44
C ASN A 43 1.90 13.54 -8.38
N ARG A 44 0.71 13.27 -7.82
CA ARG A 44 0.13 14.03 -6.72
C ARG A 44 0.05 13.17 -5.47
N ASP A 45 0.38 13.80 -4.35
CA ASP A 45 0.43 13.17 -3.04
C ASP A 45 -0.84 13.50 -2.24
N ARG A 46 -1.87 12.67 -2.43
CA ARG A 46 -3.21 12.85 -1.85
C ARG A 46 -3.72 11.53 -1.30
N HIS A 47 -3.51 11.31 0.00
CA HIS A 47 -3.89 10.08 0.67
C HIS A 47 -5.41 9.93 0.80
N ALA A 48 -5.88 8.70 0.62
CA ALA A 48 -7.22 8.23 0.94
C ALA A 48 -7.15 7.20 2.08
N ASN A 49 -8.28 6.97 2.72
CA ASN A 49 -8.45 5.87 3.67
C ASN A 49 -8.36 4.51 2.95
N ILE A 50 -7.98 3.48 3.70
CA ILE A 50 -7.65 2.16 3.11
C ILE A 50 -8.86 1.55 2.38
N GLY A 51 -8.67 1.30 1.09
CA GLY A 51 -9.68 0.70 0.21
C GLY A 51 -10.72 1.68 -0.30
N GLN A 52 -10.59 2.98 -0.02
CA GLN A 52 -11.51 4.04 -0.45
C GLN A 52 -10.93 4.94 -1.54
N GLY A 53 -9.73 4.62 -2.03
CA GLY A 53 -9.09 5.30 -3.13
C GLY A 53 -8.91 4.40 -4.35
N GLU A 54 -7.99 4.84 -5.22
CA GLU A 54 -7.70 4.24 -6.52
C GLU A 54 -6.82 2.98 -6.42
N ILE A 55 -6.09 2.79 -5.31
CA ILE A 55 -5.41 1.49 -5.07
C ILE A 55 -6.47 0.44 -4.73
N GLY A 56 -7.41 0.82 -3.86
CA GLY A 56 -8.57 0.00 -3.52
C GLY A 56 -8.22 -1.31 -2.81
N GLU A 57 -9.26 -2.07 -2.48
CA GLU A 57 -9.09 -3.35 -1.77
C GLU A 57 -8.30 -4.37 -2.57
N GLN A 58 -8.56 -4.47 -3.89
CA GLN A 58 -7.88 -5.44 -4.75
C GLN A 58 -6.38 -5.13 -4.83
N GLY A 59 -6.01 -3.85 -4.98
CA GLY A 59 -4.61 -3.44 -5.01
C GLY A 59 -3.89 -3.74 -3.70
N PHE A 60 -4.53 -3.47 -2.57
CA PHE A 60 -3.98 -3.85 -1.27
C PHE A 60 -3.90 -5.36 -1.07
N SER A 61 -4.89 -6.13 -1.53
CA SER A 61 -4.86 -7.59 -1.47
C SER A 61 -3.64 -8.14 -2.21
N ASN A 62 -3.38 -7.65 -3.42
CA ASN A 62 -2.21 -8.03 -4.21
C ASN A 62 -0.90 -7.63 -3.50
N LEU A 63 -0.76 -6.36 -3.11
CA LEU A 63 0.46 -5.82 -2.51
C LEU A 63 0.79 -6.48 -1.17
N LEU A 64 -0.19 -6.57 -0.26
CA LEU A 64 0.01 -7.04 1.12
C LEU A 64 0.05 -8.56 1.24
N SER A 65 -0.29 -9.29 0.17
CA SER A 65 -0.11 -10.74 0.12
C SER A 65 1.31 -11.17 -0.26
N HIS A 66 2.10 -10.26 -0.82
CA HIS A 66 3.46 -10.58 -1.24
C HIS A 66 4.38 -10.89 -0.02
N PRO A 67 5.14 -12.01 -0.02
CA PRO A 67 5.95 -12.43 1.13
C PRO A 67 6.95 -11.37 1.63
N PHE A 68 7.63 -10.67 0.72
CA PHE A 68 8.55 -9.60 1.07
C PHE A 68 7.83 -8.40 1.72
N ILE A 69 6.60 -8.08 1.31
CA ILE A 69 5.86 -6.95 1.87
C ILE A 69 5.35 -7.30 3.28
N ARG A 70 4.93 -8.56 3.51
CA ARG A 70 4.45 -9.07 4.81
C ARG A 70 5.46 -8.99 5.95
N GLN A 71 6.76 -8.96 5.65
CA GLN A 71 7.80 -8.80 6.66
C GLN A 71 8.11 -7.34 7.03
N LEU A 72 7.61 -6.36 6.27
CA LEU A 72 7.87 -4.95 6.55
C LEU A 72 7.00 -4.43 7.69
N SER A 73 7.48 -3.38 8.37
CA SER A 73 6.62 -2.61 9.28
C SER A 73 5.71 -1.69 8.47
N TRP A 74 4.40 -1.71 8.74
CA TRP A 74 3.42 -0.90 8.00
C TRP A 74 2.92 0.27 8.83
N HIS A 75 2.97 1.47 8.24
CA HIS A 75 2.62 2.72 8.90
C HIS A 75 1.48 3.40 8.14
N LEU A 76 0.35 3.62 8.81
CA LEU A 76 -0.78 4.33 8.22
C LEU A 76 -0.56 5.85 8.36
N GLU A 77 -0.72 6.58 7.27
CA GLU A 77 -0.71 8.04 7.23
C GLU A 77 -1.99 8.56 6.52
N THR A 78 -3.07 7.78 6.64
CA THR A 78 -4.37 8.08 6.06
C THR A 78 -5.01 9.27 6.79
N PRO A 79 -5.86 10.06 6.11
CA PRO A 79 -6.53 11.19 6.73
C PRO A 79 -7.51 10.67 7.79
N VAL A 80 -7.31 11.10 9.03
CA VAL A 80 -8.18 10.79 10.19
C VAL A 80 -8.42 12.05 11.00
N GLU A 81 -9.52 12.11 11.75
CA GLU A 81 -9.80 13.22 12.66
C GLU A 81 -8.99 13.09 13.95
N THR A 82 -8.81 11.86 14.44
CA THR A 82 -8.06 11.55 15.64
C THR A 82 -7.21 10.29 15.48
N TYR A 83 -6.16 10.15 16.29
CA TYR A 83 -5.36 8.91 16.31
C TYR A 83 -6.15 7.65 16.67
N ARG A 84 -7.32 7.78 17.30
CA ARG A 84 -8.17 6.63 17.63
C ARG A 84 -8.81 6.01 16.39
N ASP A 85 -8.99 6.78 15.33
CA ASP A 85 -9.65 6.32 14.10
C ASP A 85 -8.78 5.34 13.32
N TYR A 86 -7.45 5.37 13.54
CA TYR A 86 -6.54 4.36 12.98
C TYR A 86 -6.89 2.93 13.42
N ALA A 87 -7.60 2.74 14.54
CA ALA A 87 -8.07 1.40 14.92
C ALA A 87 -9.00 0.79 13.84
N GLN A 88 -9.84 1.62 13.20
CA GLN A 88 -10.74 1.18 12.14
C GLN A 88 -9.96 0.90 10.85
N GLU A 89 -9.01 1.75 10.49
CA GLU A 89 -8.13 1.56 9.34
C GLU A 89 -7.27 0.30 9.48
N ILE A 90 -6.72 0.03 10.67
CA ILE A 90 -5.98 -1.21 10.96
C ILE A 90 -6.89 -2.43 10.84
N ALA A 91 -8.12 -2.35 11.38
CA ALA A 91 -9.10 -3.43 11.23
C ALA A 91 -9.42 -3.68 9.74
N ARG A 92 -9.50 -2.61 8.94
CA ARG A 92 -9.73 -2.70 7.50
C ARG A 92 -8.59 -3.38 6.76
N VAL A 93 -7.33 -2.99 7.03
CA VAL A 93 -6.14 -3.66 6.48
C VAL A 93 -6.16 -5.15 6.81
N LYS A 94 -6.43 -5.51 8.07
CA LYS A 94 -6.51 -6.91 8.50
C LYS A 94 -7.62 -7.68 7.80
N ALA A 95 -8.78 -7.05 7.57
CA ALA A 95 -9.89 -7.67 6.86
C ALA A 95 -9.53 -7.96 5.39
N ILE A 96 -8.86 -7.03 4.70
CA ILE A 96 -8.39 -7.23 3.32
C ILE A 96 -7.42 -8.40 3.24
N ILE A 97 -6.45 -8.48 4.15
CA ILE A 97 -5.46 -9.57 4.16
C ILE A 97 -6.08 -10.92 4.56
N GLY A 98 -7.04 -10.91 5.49
CA GLY A 98 -7.72 -12.14 5.94
C GLY A 98 -8.71 -12.71 4.93
N ALA A 99 -9.09 -11.93 3.90
CA ALA A 99 -9.96 -12.35 2.82
C ALA A 99 -9.21 -12.85 1.57
N ALA A 100 -7.89 -12.66 1.52
CA ALA A 100 -6.99 -13.04 0.43
C ALA A 100 -6.30 -14.39 0.72
#